data_AF-A0A968X4K2-F1
#
_entry.id   AF-A0A968X4K2-F1
#
_cell.length_a   1.000
_cell.length_b   1.000
_cell.length_c   1.000
_cell.angle_alpha   90.00
_cell.angle_beta   90.00
_cell.angle_gamma   90.00
#
_symmetry.space_group_name_H-M   'P 1'
#
loop_
_entity.id
_entity.type
_entity.pdbx_description
1 polymer ?
#
loop_
_entity_poly.entity_id
_entity_poly.type
_entity_poly.pdbx_seq_one_letter_code
_entity_poly.pdbx_strand_id
1 'polypeptide(L)'
;MGLGSLFAQSQFDEASAVLAESARLFAHTGNLPMQSNVVLKQAGLAAARGDRDTALTLAQQALDIVADKDSPLQAIYAHMRQPLTLICWLQKCRPMN
;
A
#
# COMPACT_ATOMS: atom_id res chain seq x y z
N MET A 1 -23.39 -18.40 -2.49
CA MET A 1 -22.15 -17.66 -2.82
C MET A 1 -22.33 -17.08 -4.21
N GLY A 2 -22.27 -15.76 -4.47
CA GLY A 2 -22.46 -15.34 -5.87
C GLY A 2 -22.32 -13.86 -6.20
N LEU A 3 -23.05 -12.96 -5.55
CA LEU A 3 -23.09 -11.55 -5.99
C LEU A 3 -22.12 -10.66 -5.20
N GLY A 4 -22.06 -10.83 -3.88
CA GLY A 4 -21.20 -10.00 -3.01
C GLY A 4 -19.70 -10.07 -3.37
N SER A 5 -19.23 -11.22 -3.85
CA SER A 5 -17.83 -11.37 -4.26
C SER A 5 -17.52 -10.65 -5.57
N LEU A 6 -18.46 -10.59 -6.53
CA LEU A 6 -18.27 -9.88 -7.80
C LEU A 6 -18.31 -8.37 -7.58
N PHE A 7 -19.24 -7.88 -6.76
CA PHE A 7 -19.29 -6.47 -6.37
C PHE A 7 -18.02 -6.03 -5.65
N ALA A 8 -17.51 -6.84 -4.71
CA ALA A 8 -16.25 -6.54 -4.03
C ALA A 8 -15.06 -6.48 -4.99
N GLN A 9 -14.94 -7.43 -5.93
CA GLN A 9 -13.86 -7.44 -6.92
C GLN A 9 -13.91 -6.20 -7.83
N SER A 10 -15.09 -5.85 -8.34
CA SER A 10 -15.28 -4.65 -9.17
C SER A 10 -14.90 -3.36 -8.44
N GLN A 11 -15.29 -3.22 -7.18
CA GLN A 11 -14.94 -2.06 -6.36
C GLN A 11 -13.44 -1.99 -6.11
N PHE A 12 -12.78 -3.14 -5.94
CA PHE A 12 -11.35 -3.15 -5.79
C PHE A 12 -10.63 -2.74 -7.09
N ASP A 13 -11.11 -3.14 -8.27
CA ASP A 13 -10.46 -2.79 -9.55
C ASP A 13 -10.54 -1.29 -9.81
N GLU A 14 -11.70 -0.70 -9.53
CA GLU A 14 -11.91 0.74 -9.61
C GLU A 14 -11.01 1.49 -8.60
N ALA A 15 -10.93 1.01 -7.36
CA ALA A 15 -10.04 1.57 -6.34
C ALA A 15 -8.56 1.47 -6.76
N SER A 16 -8.15 0.37 -7.36
CA SER A 16 -6.77 0.16 -7.84
C SER A 16 -6.41 1.15 -8.94
N ALA A 17 -7.30 1.37 -9.91
CA ALA A 17 -7.08 2.31 -11.00
C ALA A 17 -6.95 3.76 -10.49
N VAL A 18 -7.85 4.19 -9.60
CA VAL A 18 -7.82 5.55 -9.02
C VAL A 18 -6.56 5.78 -8.20
N LEU A 19 -6.13 4.78 -7.42
CA LEU A 19 -4.90 4.88 -6.63
C LEU A 19 -3.65 4.90 -7.53
N ALA A 20 -3.61 4.10 -8.59
CA ALA A 20 -2.48 4.11 -9.53
C ALA A 20 -2.31 5.46 -10.21
N GLU A 21 -3.42 6.08 -10.62
CA GLU A 21 -3.39 7.43 -11.21
C GLU A 21 -2.99 8.49 -10.19
N SER A 22 -3.53 8.42 -8.97
CA SER A 22 -3.15 9.32 -7.88
C SER A 22 -1.65 9.24 -7.57
N ALA A 23 -1.08 8.04 -7.55
CA ALA A 23 0.35 7.85 -7.32
C ALA A 23 1.21 8.51 -8.41
N ARG A 24 0.80 8.40 -9.68
CA ARG A 24 1.47 9.07 -10.80
C ARG A 24 1.40 10.59 -10.71
N LEU A 25 0.25 11.14 -10.36
CA LEU A 25 0.07 12.59 -10.18
C LEU A 25 0.96 13.12 -9.05
N PHE A 26 1.06 12.41 -7.92
CA PHE A 26 1.93 12.82 -6.82
C PHE A 26 3.42 12.64 -7.15
N ALA A 27 3.78 11.62 -7.91
CA ALA A 27 5.14 11.47 -8.42
C ALA A 27 5.52 12.64 -9.35
N HIS A 28 4.62 13.02 -10.26
CA HIS A 28 4.85 14.11 -11.20
C HIS A 28 4.97 15.48 -10.51
N THR A 29 4.23 15.68 -9.43
CA THR A 29 4.28 16.92 -8.62
C THR A 29 5.40 16.93 -7.57
N GLY A 30 6.19 15.85 -7.47
CA GLY A 30 7.26 15.71 -6.49
C GLY A 30 6.76 15.54 -5.05
N ASN A 31 5.48 15.25 -4.84
CA ASN A 31 4.89 15.05 -3.52
C ASN A 31 5.08 13.60 -3.05
N LEU A 32 6.34 13.24 -2.79
CA LEU A 32 6.77 11.90 -2.34
C LEU A 32 5.99 11.36 -1.12
N PRO A 33 5.70 12.14 -0.05
CA PRO A 33 4.91 11.62 1.06
C PRO A 33 3.46 11.29 0.66
N MET A 34 2.84 12.08 -0.22
CA MET A 34 1.50 11.75 -0.70
C MET A 34 1.50 10.57 -1.66
N GLN A 35 2.52 10.46 -2.51
CA GLN A 35 2.75 9.29 -3.35
C GLN A 35 2.86 8.02 -2.50
N SER A 36 3.69 8.02 -1.46
CA SER A 36 3.89 6.87 -0.58
C SER A 36 2.62 6.48 0.19
N ASN A 37 1.82 7.45 0.64
CA ASN A 37 0.50 7.17 1.23
C ASN A 37 -0.44 6.45 0.26
N VAL A 38 -0.44 6.85 -1.02
CA VAL A 38 -1.27 6.20 -2.03
C VAL A 38 -0.78 4.77 -2.29
N VAL A 39 0.54 4.55 -2.35
CA VAL A 39 1.12 3.21 -2.50
C VAL A 39 0.77 2.31 -1.31
N LEU A 40 0.70 2.84 -0.08
CA LEU A 40 0.22 2.07 1.08
C LEU A 40 -1.25 1.68 1.00
N LYS A 41 -2.10 2.54 0.43
CA LYS A 41 -3.49 2.19 0.18
C LYS A 41 -3.61 1.06 -0.85
N GLN A 42 -2.75 1.04 -1.87
CA GLN A 42 -2.67 -0.08 -2.81
C GLN A 42 -2.22 -1.37 -2.11
N ALA A 43 -1.27 -1.29 -1.18
CA ALA A 43 -0.86 -2.45 -0.37
C ALA A 43 -2.00 -3.00 0.48
N GLY A 44 -2.78 -2.13 1.13
CA GLY A 44 -3.97 -2.53 1.89
C GLY A 44 -5.05 -3.18 1.02
N LEU A 45 -5.23 -2.67 -0.21
CA LEU A 45 -6.15 -3.25 -1.20
C LEU A 45 -5.71 -4.64 -1.65
N ALA A 46 -4.43 -4.82 -1.95
CA ALA A 46 -3.86 -6.13 -2.31
C ALA A 46 -4.01 -7.13 -1.15
N ALA A 47 -3.77 -6.70 0.09
CA ALA A 47 -3.99 -7.53 1.28
C ALA A 47 -5.47 -7.93 1.44
N ALA A 48 -6.41 -7.01 1.19
CA ALA A 48 -7.85 -7.27 1.23
C ALA A 48 -8.31 -8.27 0.14
N ARG A 49 -7.62 -8.30 -1.00
CA ARG A 49 -7.81 -9.30 -2.07
C ARG A 49 -7.19 -10.66 -1.76
N GLY A 50 -6.40 -10.76 -0.70
CA GLY A 50 -5.61 -11.95 -0.38
C GLY A 50 -4.28 -12.04 -1.15
N ASP A 51 -3.95 -11.03 -1.96
CA ASP A 51 -2.67 -10.95 -2.68
C ASP A 51 -1.58 -10.36 -1.77
N ARG A 52 -1.03 -11.25 -0.97
CA ARG A 52 -0.08 -10.94 0.09
C ARG A 52 1.28 -10.48 -0.43
N ASP A 53 1.75 -11.09 -1.51
CA ASP A 53 3.07 -10.80 -2.10
C ASP A 53 3.08 -9.42 -2.75
N THR A 54 2.01 -9.08 -3.47
CA THR A 54 1.81 -7.74 -4.00
C THR A 54 1.68 -6.72 -2.86
N ALA A 55 0.95 -7.05 -1.79
CA ALA A 55 0.82 -6.16 -0.63
C ALA A 55 2.17 -5.87 0.05
N LEU A 56 3.03 -6.88 0.23
CA LEU A 56 4.37 -6.70 0.78
C LEU A 56 5.25 -5.85 -0.13
N THR A 57 5.23 -6.12 -1.43
CA THR A 57 6.01 -5.37 -2.42
C THR A 57 5.63 -3.90 -2.43
N LEU A 58 4.33 -3.60 -2.46
CA LEU A 58 3.81 -2.23 -2.41
C LEU A 58 4.15 -1.53 -1.09
N ALA A 59 4.01 -2.23 0.04
CA ALA A 59 4.36 -1.66 1.33
C ALA A 59 5.86 -1.32 1.44
N GLN A 60 6.73 -2.15 0.86
CA GLN A 60 8.17 -1.87 0.81
C GLN A 60 8.48 -0.70 -0.13
N GLN A 61 7.86 -0.65 -1.32
CA GLN A 61 8.00 0.47 -2.24
C GLN A 61 7.58 1.80 -1.61
N ALA A 62 6.50 1.80 -0.83
CA ALA A 62 6.07 2.99 -0.10
C ALA A 62 7.13 3.47 0.89
N LEU A 63 7.79 2.55 1.61
CA LEU A 63 8.89 2.89 2.50
C LEU A 63 10.07 3.46 1.72
N ASP A 64 10.43 2.85 0.59
CA ASP A 64 11.57 3.27 -0.23
C ASP A 64 11.37 4.68 -0.82
N ILE A 65 10.15 5.05 -1.21
CA ILE A 65 9.80 6.40 -1.71
C ILE A 65 10.14 7.51 -0.71
N VAL A 66 10.05 7.24 0.58
CA VAL A 66 10.29 8.22 1.66
C VAL A 66 11.56 7.95 2.45
N ALA A 67 12.28 6.88 2.11
CA ALA A 67 13.55 6.49 2.74
C ALA A 67 14.75 7.30 2.20
N ASP A 68 14.56 8.06 1.11
CA ASP A 68 15.64 8.90 0.60
C ASP A 68 15.97 10.02 1.59
N LYS A 69 17.27 10.14 1.83
CA LYS A 69 17.89 10.55 3.09
C LYS A 69 17.63 12.03 3.42
N ASP A 70 17.51 12.34 4.71
CA ASP A 70 17.46 13.68 5.33
C ASP A 70 16.11 14.39 5.50
N SER A 71 14.97 13.70 5.32
CA SER A 71 13.66 14.33 5.56
C SER A 71 13.08 14.01 6.95
N PRO A 72 12.57 14.99 7.73
CA PRO A 72 11.82 14.76 8.98
C PRO A 72 10.57 13.89 8.79
N LEU A 73 10.21 13.58 7.54
CA LEU A 73 9.19 12.60 7.17
C LEU A 73 9.50 11.19 7.67
N GLN A 74 10.76 10.81 7.87
CA GLN A 74 11.10 9.50 8.43
C GLN A 74 10.58 9.34 9.87
N ALA A 75 10.54 10.43 10.64
CA ALA A 75 9.90 10.45 11.96
C ALA A 75 8.38 10.30 11.85
N ILE A 76 7.74 11.00 10.90
CA ILE A 76 6.30 10.84 10.63
C ILE A 76 5.98 9.41 10.17
N TYR A 77 6.84 8.78 9.37
CA TYR A 77 6.70 7.39 8.93
C TYR A 77 6.97 6.38 10.05
N ALA A 78 7.92 6.64 10.93
CA ALA A 78 8.10 5.87 12.15
C ALA A 78 6.87 5.97 13.07
N HIS A 79 6.15 7.09 13.04
CA HIS A 79 4.88 7.28 13.74
C HIS A 79 3.66 6.74 12.97
N MET A 80 3.76 6.58 11.65
CA MET A 80 2.79 5.86 10.83
C MET A 80 2.94 4.37 11.11
N ARG A 81 2.25 3.92 12.15
CA ARG A 81 2.19 2.51 12.57
C ARG A 81 1.72 1.57 11.45
N GLN A 82 1.06 2.07 10.42
CA GLN A 82 0.36 1.28 9.40
C GLN A 82 1.27 0.49 8.44
N PRO A 83 2.29 1.07 7.77
CA PRO A 83 3.22 0.31 6.91
C PRO A 83 3.92 -0.83 7.64
N LEU A 84 4.52 -0.54 8.80
CA LEU A 84 5.29 -1.53 9.57
C LEU A 84 4.39 -2.61 10.21
N THR A 85 3.20 -2.25 10.69
CA THR A 85 2.24 -3.27 11.19
C THR A 85 1.66 -4.10 10.06
N LEU A 86 1.39 -3.52 8.88
CA LEU A 86 0.94 -4.25 7.71
C LEU A 86 2.02 -5.24 7.25
N ILE A 87 3.29 -4.81 7.12
CA ILE A 87 4.40 -5.71 6.75
C ILE A 87 4.58 -6.81 7.80
N CYS A 88 4.58 -6.48 9.09
CA CYS A 88 4.73 -7.48 10.16
C CYS A 88 3.56 -8.46 10.19
N TRP A 89 2.32 -8.00 9.98
CA TRP A 89 1.14 -8.85 9.82
C TRP A 89 1.24 -9.73 8.57
N LEU A 90 1.70 -9.17 7.44
CA LEU A 90 1.95 -9.85 6.18
C LEU A 90 3.18 -10.79 6.23
N GLN A 91 4.07 -10.67 7.21
CA GLN A 91 5.13 -11.67 7.43
C GLN A 91 4.71 -12.76 8.40
N LYS A 92 3.94 -12.41 9.44
CA LYS A 92 3.60 -13.31 10.56
C LYS A 92 2.46 -14.29 10.27
N CYS A 93 1.50 -13.95 9.40
CA CYS A 93 0.49 -14.92 8.92
C CYS A 93 0.97 -15.74 7.70
N ARG A 94 2.28 -16.04 7.59
CA ARG A 94 2.71 -17.15 6.71
C ARG A 94 2.01 -18.42 7.22
N PRO A 95 1.24 -19.15 6.41
CA PRO A 95 0.92 -20.51 6.77
C PRO A 95 2.25 -21.27 6.88
N MET A 96 2.54 -21.81 8.07
CA MET A 96 3.54 -22.88 8.17
C MET A 96 2.97 -24.03 7.34
N ASN A 97 3.71 -24.38 6.28
CA ASN A 97 3.46 -25.56 5.47
C ASN A 97 3.41 -26.81 6.35
#